data_AF-A0A645GYD3-F1
#
_entry.id   AF-A0A645GYD3-F1
#
_cell.length_a   1.000
_cell.length_b   1.000
_cell.length_c   1.000
_cell.angle_alpha   90.00
_cell.angle_beta   90.00
_cell.angle_gamma   90.00
#
_symmetry.space_group_name_H-M   'P 1'
#
loop_
_entity.id
_entity.type
_entity.pdbx_description
1 polymer ?
#
loop_
_entity_poly.entity_id
_entity_poly.type
_entity_poly.pdbx_seq_one_letter_code
_entity_poly.pdbx_strand_id
1 'polypeptide(L)'
;MSYAGIAGIYIPYTAEANVNVHQPALLLLSSAAHETAHYLGVAKEDEANFVAYLACTKSDDPAIAYSGIMLALIHCMNKLREADPVAFLEVRQKYSDAMVRDIRQYNAYWEAYDGAVQEAVDNMNDAYLKHNQQENGVRSYGLMVDLLLAWHFQ
;
A
#
# COMPACT_ATOMS: atom_id res chain seq x y z
N MET A 1 1.17 4.67 15.56
CA MET A 1 0.54 4.57 14.22
C MET A 1 -0.26 3.27 14.06
N SER A 2 0.22 2.12 14.55
CA SER A 2 -0.51 0.84 14.43
C SER A 2 -1.92 0.84 15.00
N TYR A 3 -2.11 1.34 16.24
CA TYR A 3 -3.45 1.49 16.84
C TYR A 3 -4.40 2.42 16.05
N ALA A 4 -3.85 3.27 15.20
CA ALA A 4 -4.58 4.18 14.33
C ALA A 4 -4.85 3.59 12.94
N GLY A 5 -4.41 2.36 12.65
CA GLY A 5 -4.51 1.76 11.31
C GLY A 5 -3.57 2.38 10.27
N ILE A 6 -2.59 3.20 10.70
CA ILE A 6 -1.74 3.98 9.79
C ILE A 6 -0.38 3.28 9.58
N ALA A 7 -0.06 2.97 8.32
CA ALA A 7 1.22 2.40 7.89
C ALA A 7 2.31 3.47 7.66
N GLY A 8 1.91 4.66 7.24
CA GLY A 8 2.77 5.82 7.00
C GLY A 8 1.95 7.12 7.00
N ILE A 9 2.60 8.25 7.18
CA ILE A 9 1.98 9.57 7.09
C ILE A 9 2.97 10.62 6.63
N TYR A 10 2.56 11.40 5.63
CA TYR A 10 3.20 12.64 5.24
C TYR A 10 2.53 13.83 5.94
N ILE A 11 3.32 14.64 6.64
CA ILE A 11 2.86 15.82 7.37
C ILE A 11 3.21 17.07 6.54
N PRO A 12 2.25 17.73 5.85
CA PRO A 12 2.54 18.82 4.92
C PRO A 12 3.04 20.09 5.61
N TYR A 13 2.70 20.31 6.88
CA TYR A 13 3.11 21.51 7.63
C TYR A 13 4.58 21.49 8.02
N THR A 14 5.14 20.30 8.27
CA THR A 14 6.56 20.11 8.59
C THR A 14 7.35 19.54 7.42
N ALA A 15 6.68 19.16 6.33
CA ALA A 15 7.24 18.45 5.19
C ALA A 15 7.98 17.16 5.61
N GLU A 16 7.37 16.36 6.49
CA GLU A 16 7.98 15.14 7.02
C GLU A 16 7.22 13.90 6.56
N ALA A 17 7.94 12.98 5.90
CA ALA A 17 7.46 11.64 5.62
C ALA A 17 7.83 10.70 6.78
N ASN A 18 6.83 10.08 7.41
CA ASN A 18 7.01 9.20 8.55
C ASN A 18 6.43 7.82 8.27
N VAL A 19 7.12 6.75 8.67
CA VAL A 19 6.68 5.36 8.45
C VAL A 19 6.52 4.60 9.76
N ASN A 20 5.55 3.70 9.82
CA ASN A 20 5.32 2.86 10.99
C ASN A 20 6.35 1.73 11.02
N VAL A 21 7.48 1.96 11.67
CA VAL A 21 8.56 0.96 11.78
C VAL A 21 8.17 -0.31 12.57
N HIS A 22 7.01 -0.32 13.23
CA HIS A 22 6.49 -1.51 13.90
C HIS A 22 5.71 -2.44 12.95
N GLN A 23 5.33 -1.99 11.76
CA GLN A 23 4.61 -2.84 10.81
C GLN A 23 5.52 -3.94 10.25
N PRO A 24 4.99 -5.08 9.79
CA PRO A 24 5.80 -6.15 9.23
C PRO A 24 6.60 -5.70 8.01
N ALA A 25 7.81 -6.24 7.88
CA ALA A 25 8.78 -5.84 6.86
C ALA A 25 8.27 -5.97 5.41
N LEU A 26 7.25 -6.81 5.17
CA LEU A 26 6.65 -7.05 3.87
C LEU A 26 6.36 -5.75 3.10
N LEU A 27 5.73 -4.77 3.74
CA LEU A 27 5.34 -3.51 3.10
C LEU A 27 6.01 -2.27 3.72
N LEU A 28 6.84 -2.44 4.75
CA LEU A 28 7.49 -1.32 5.43
C LEU A 28 8.28 -0.40 4.47
N LEU A 29 9.07 -0.99 3.57
CA LEU A 29 9.93 -0.23 2.66
C LEU A 29 9.12 0.43 1.54
N SER A 30 8.09 -0.26 1.03
CA SER A 30 7.16 0.34 0.08
C SER A 30 6.31 1.46 0.71
N SER A 31 5.92 1.35 1.98
CA SER A 31 5.25 2.44 2.71
C SER A 31 6.17 3.64 2.88
N ALA A 32 7.44 3.43 3.21
CA ALA A 32 8.40 4.53 3.27
C ALA A 32 8.58 5.23 1.91
N ALA A 33 8.65 4.46 0.82
CA ALA A 33 8.71 5.00 -0.53
C ALA A 33 7.42 5.76 -0.92
N HIS A 34 6.26 5.27 -0.48
CA HIS A 34 4.96 5.92 -0.67
C HIS A 34 4.91 7.30 0.01
N GLU A 35 5.26 7.38 1.30
CA GLU A 35 5.29 8.68 1.99
C GLU A 35 6.36 9.61 1.43
N THR A 36 7.46 9.06 0.92
CA THR A 36 8.47 9.84 0.20
C THR A 36 7.91 10.39 -1.12
N ALA A 37 7.04 9.66 -1.82
CA ALA A 37 6.38 10.18 -3.01
C ALA A 37 5.48 11.37 -2.68
N HIS A 38 4.74 11.33 -1.56
CA HIS A 38 4.00 12.48 -1.05
C HIS A 38 4.89 13.67 -0.72
N TYR A 39 6.02 13.43 -0.06
CA TYR A 39 7.04 14.46 0.19
C TYR A 39 7.55 15.10 -1.11
N LEU A 40 7.67 14.32 -2.18
CA LEU A 40 8.08 14.80 -3.51
C LEU A 40 6.93 15.41 -4.33
N GLY A 41 5.74 15.57 -3.75
CA GLY A 41 4.61 16.27 -4.37
C GLY A 41 3.62 15.39 -5.14
N VAL A 42 3.74 14.06 -5.05
CA VAL A 42 2.72 13.15 -5.60
C VAL A 42 1.54 13.11 -4.64
N ALA A 43 0.48 13.85 -4.93
CA ALA A 43 -0.62 14.04 -3.96
C ALA A 43 -1.62 12.87 -3.92
N LYS A 44 -1.85 12.16 -5.02
CA LYS A 44 -2.83 11.06 -5.07
C LYS A 44 -2.24 9.76 -4.55
N GLU A 45 -3.00 9.08 -3.69
CA GLU A 45 -2.63 7.79 -3.07
C GLU A 45 -2.22 6.71 -4.09
N ASP A 46 -2.97 6.54 -5.19
CA ASP A 46 -2.63 5.52 -6.19
C ASP A 46 -1.40 5.86 -7.00
N GLU A 47 -1.20 7.14 -7.30
CA GLU A 47 0.01 7.61 -7.98
C GLU A 47 1.22 7.44 -7.03
N ALA A 48 1.04 7.69 -5.72
CA ALA A 48 2.07 7.46 -4.70
C ALA A 48 2.42 5.97 -4.57
N ASN A 49 1.42 5.08 -4.54
CA ASN A 49 1.64 3.63 -4.57
C ASN A 49 2.35 3.17 -5.85
N PHE A 50 1.97 3.71 -7.00
CA PHE A 50 2.63 3.39 -8.27
C PHE A 50 4.08 3.88 -8.31
N VAL A 51 4.35 5.11 -7.85
CA VAL A 51 5.71 5.65 -7.72
C VAL A 51 6.54 4.84 -6.73
N ALA A 52 5.96 4.44 -5.59
CA ALA A 52 6.62 3.56 -4.62
C ALA A 52 7.02 2.22 -5.26
N TYR A 53 6.12 1.59 -6.03
CA TYR A 53 6.44 0.39 -6.80
C TYR A 53 7.61 0.62 -7.76
N LEU A 54 7.59 1.70 -8.56
CA LEU A 54 8.68 2.01 -9.49
C LEU A 54 9.99 2.26 -8.76
N ALA A 55 9.99 3.05 -7.69
CA ALA A 55 11.19 3.35 -6.91
C ALA A 55 11.78 2.09 -6.27
N CYS A 56 10.95 1.27 -5.65
CA CYS A 56 11.38 0.04 -5.00
C CYS A 56 11.94 -0.97 -6.00
N THR A 57 11.28 -1.17 -7.15
CA THR A 57 11.72 -2.14 -8.16
C THR A 57 12.98 -1.75 -8.93
N LYS A 58 13.42 -0.49 -8.80
CA LYS A 58 14.72 -0.01 -9.32
C LYS A 58 15.85 -0.10 -8.30
N SER A 59 15.58 -0.54 -7.08
CA SER A 59 16.61 -0.72 -6.06
C SER A 59 17.42 -2.01 -6.31
N ASP A 60 18.73 -1.96 -6.07
CA ASP A 60 19.60 -3.13 -6.05
C ASP A 60 19.48 -3.93 -4.74
N ASP A 61 18.79 -3.40 -3.72
CA ASP A 61 18.52 -4.11 -2.46
C ASP A 61 17.32 -5.06 -2.63
N PRO A 62 17.51 -6.38 -2.44
CA PRO A 62 16.43 -7.36 -2.65
C PRO A 62 15.23 -7.17 -1.71
N ALA A 63 15.43 -6.64 -0.50
CA ALA A 63 14.34 -6.42 0.44
C ALA A 63 13.47 -5.23 0.02
N ILE A 64 14.10 -4.15 -0.48
CA ILE A 64 13.38 -3.00 -1.05
C ILE A 64 12.60 -3.44 -2.30
N ALA A 65 13.27 -4.13 -3.23
CA ALA A 65 12.63 -4.63 -4.45
C ALA A 65 11.47 -5.58 -4.14
N TYR A 66 11.64 -6.51 -3.20
CA TYR A 66 10.59 -7.42 -2.75
C TYR A 66 9.39 -6.67 -2.18
N SER A 67 9.62 -5.67 -1.32
CA SER A 67 8.54 -4.88 -0.73
C SER A 67 7.71 -4.16 -1.79
N GLY A 68 8.35 -3.55 -2.78
CA GLY A 68 7.67 -2.92 -3.92
C GLY A 68 6.89 -3.90 -4.79
N ILE A 69 7.47 -5.06 -5.10
CA ILE A 69 6.78 -6.11 -5.87
C ILE A 69 5.55 -6.62 -5.11
N MET A 70 5.67 -6.82 -3.80
CA MET A 70 4.57 -7.29 -2.97
C MET A 70 3.45 -6.26 -2.85
N LEU A 71 3.76 -4.96 -2.80
CA LEU A 71 2.76 -3.89 -2.92
C LEU A 71 1.95 -4.07 -4.21
N ALA A 72 2.60 -4.08 -5.38
CA ALA A 72 1.90 -4.24 -6.66
C ALA A 72 1.11 -5.56 -6.75
N LEU A 73 1.71 -6.67 -6.30
CA LEU A 73 1.06 -7.97 -6.32
C LEU A 73 -0.21 -8.00 -5.48
N ILE A 74 -0.20 -7.42 -4.27
CA ILE A 74 -1.37 -7.36 -3.39
C ILE A 74 -2.49 -6.55 -4.04
N HIS A 75 -2.19 -5.38 -4.61
CA HIS A 75 -3.20 -4.57 -5.32
C HIS A 75 -3.80 -5.30 -6.52
N CYS A 76 -2.95 -5.88 -7.38
CA CYS A 76 -3.40 -6.68 -8.53
C CYS A 76 -4.27 -7.87 -8.10
N MET A 77 -3.89 -8.57 -7.04
CA MET A 77 -4.59 -9.78 -6.59
C MET A 77 -5.91 -9.47 -5.89
N ASN A 78 -6.01 -8.33 -5.19
CA ASN A 78 -7.29 -7.85 -4.66
C ASN A 78 -8.28 -7.57 -5.80
N LYS A 79 -7.83 -6.87 -6.86
CA LYS A 79 -8.65 -6.62 -8.05
C LYS A 79 -8.98 -7.89 -8.83
N LEU A 80 -8.01 -8.78 -9.00
CA LEU A 80 -8.22 -10.05 -9.69
C LEU A 80 -9.23 -10.92 -8.95
N ARG A 81 -9.20 -10.96 -7.60
CA ARG A 81 -10.19 -11.70 -6.81
C ARG A 81 -11.63 -11.22 -7.06
N GLU A 82 -11.82 -9.92 -7.24
CA GLU A 82 -13.13 -9.32 -7.52
C GLU A 82 -13.59 -9.61 -8.95
N ALA A 83 -12.65 -9.55 -9.92
CA ALA A 83 -12.96 -9.72 -11.34
C ALA A 83 -13.08 -11.19 -11.76
N ASP A 84 -12.19 -12.05 -11.29
CA ASP A 84 -12.10 -13.47 -11.63
C ASP A 84 -11.52 -14.29 -10.45
N PRO A 85 -12.40 -14.84 -9.58
CA PRO A 85 -11.98 -15.67 -8.45
C PRO A 85 -11.24 -16.95 -8.85
N VAL A 86 -11.49 -17.50 -10.05
CA VAL A 86 -10.82 -18.72 -10.53
C VAL A 86 -9.38 -18.40 -10.88
N ALA A 87 -9.15 -17.36 -11.70
CA ALA A 87 -7.82 -16.90 -12.04
C ALA A 87 -7.03 -16.45 -10.79
N PHE A 88 -7.69 -15.80 -9.83
CA PHE A 88 -7.08 -15.48 -8.54
C PHE A 88 -6.52 -16.73 -7.84
N LEU A 89 -7.30 -17.82 -7.76
CA LEU A 89 -6.85 -19.06 -7.13
C LEU A 89 -5.68 -19.69 -7.88
N GLU A 90 -5.71 -19.68 -9.22
CA GLU A 90 -4.63 -20.19 -10.06
C GLU A 90 -3.31 -19.42 -9.85
N VAL A 91 -3.38 -18.09 -9.74
CA VAL A 91 -2.19 -17.27 -9.45
C VAL A 91 -1.74 -17.47 -8.01
N ARG A 92 -2.68 -17.55 -7.06
CA ARG A 92 -2.37 -17.73 -5.63
C ARG A 92 -1.64 -19.04 -5.33
N GLN A 93 -1.90 -20.09 -6.11
CA GLN A 93 -1.20 -21.39 -6.03
C GLN A 93 0.27 -21.32 -6.44
N LYS A 94 0.69 -20.28 -7.18
CA LYS A 94 2.08 -20.09 -7.61
C LYS A 94 2.95 -19.41 -6.54
N TYR A 95 2.37 -19.00 -5.42
CA TYR A 95 3.12 -18.31 -4.36
C TYR A 95 4.05 -19.29 -3.65
N SER A 96 5.25 -18.82 -3.31
CA SER A 96 6.14 -19.57 -2.43
C SER A 96 5.63 -19.59 -0.99
N ASP A 97 6.06 -20.57 -0.21
CA ASP A 97 5.76 -20.66 1.22
C ASP A 97 6.21 -19.41 1.99
N ALA A 98 7.33 -18.80 1.58
CA ALA A 98 7.83 -17.55 2.15
C ALA A 98 6.85 -16.40 1.91
N MET A 99 6.35 -16.22 0.69
CA MET A 99 5.34 -15.19 0.39
C MET A 99 4.06 -15.42 1.21
N VAL A 100 3.62 -16.67 1.34
CA VAL A 100 2.43 -17.00 2.13
C VAL A 100 2.62 -16.67 3.60
N ARG A 101 3.79 -16.99 4.17
CA ARG A 101 4.16 -16.65 5.53
C ARG A 101 4.14 -15.13 5.74
N ASP A 102 4.77 -14.38 4.84
CA ASP A 102 4.93 -12.93 5.01
C ASP A 102 3.57 -12.22 4.91
N ILE A 103 2.70 -12.64 3.98
CA ILE A 103 1.31 -12.14 3.89
C ILE A 103 0.51 -12.49 5.16
N ARG A 104 0.65 -13.72 5.67
CA ARG A 104 -0.04 -14.12 6.90
C ARG A 104 0.39 -13.28 8.09
N GLN A 105 1.70 -13.04 8.23
CA GLN A 105 2.24 -12.18 9.29
C GLN A 105 1.77 -10.74 9.15
N TYR A 106 1.76 -10.20 7.93
CA TYR A 106 1.24 -8.87 7.64
C TYR A 106 -0.23 -8.73 8.06
N ASN A 107 -1.07 -9.69 7.67
CA ASN A 107 -2.49 -9.66 8.02
C ASN A 107 -2.72 -9.82 9.53
N ALA A 108 -2.05 -10.78 10.17
CA ALA A 108 -2.20 -11.02 11.60
C ALA A 108 -1.76 -9.82 12.46
N TYR A 109 -0.76 -9.07 11.99
CA TYR A 109 -0.35 -7.83 12.64
C TYR A 109 -1.49 -6.81 12.64
N TRP A 110 -2.06 -6.51 11.47
CA TRP A 110 -3.10 -5.49 11.36
C TRP A 110 -4.42 -5.93 11.99
N GLU A 111 -4.76 -7.21 11.94
CA GLU A 111 -5.92 -7.78 12.65
C GLU A 111 -5.84 -7.56 14.18
N ALA A 112 -4.64 -7.57 14.76
CA ALA A 112 -4.44 -7.30 16.18
C ALA A 112 -4.70 -5.83 16.58
N TYR A 113 -4.79 -4.92 15.59
CA TYR A 113 -5.10 -3.50 15.79
C TYR A 113 -6.51 -3.12 15.30
N ASP A 114 -7.28 -4.08 14.76
CA ASP A 114 -8.64 -3.86 14.27
C ASP A 114 -9.59 -3.58 15.46
N GLY A 115 -10.20 -2.38 15.47
CA GLY A 115 -11.03 -1.90 16.57
C GLY A 115 -11.42 -0.42 16.51
N ALA A 116 -12.16 0.07 17.51
CA ALA A 116 -12.82 1.40 17.53
C ALA A 116 -11.88 2.61 17.33
N VAL A 117 -10.57 2.47 17.55
CA VAL A 117 -9.58 3.53 17.31
C VAL A 117 -9.31 3.70 15.81
N GLN A 118 -9.35 2.62 15.03
CA GLN A 118 -9.21 2.66 13.58
C GLN A 118 -10.40 3.37 12.93
N GLU A 119 -11.63 3.11 13.39
CA GLU A 119 -12.83 3.83 12.91
C GLU A 119 -12.76 5.35 13.19
N ALA A 120 -12.24 5.77 14.35
CA ALA A 120 -12.08 7.19 14.67
C ALA A 120 -11.02 7.87 13.79
N VAL A 121 -9.94 7.16 13.48
CA VAL A 121 -8.87 7.65 12.61
C VAL A 121 -9.28 7.65 11.14
N ASP A 122 -10.00 6.63 10.68
CA ASP A 122 -10.56 6.58 9.34
C ASP A 122 -11.49 7.78 9.10
N ASN A 123 -12.31 8.16 10.09
CA ASN A 123 -13.15 9.35 10.00
C ASN A 123 -12.35 10.66 9.97
N MET A 124 -11.24 10.77 10.71
CA MET A 124 -10.36 11.94 10.67
C MET A 124 -9.55 12.01 9.37
N ASN A 125 -9.07 10.88 8.87
CA ASN A 125 -8.28 10.77 7.65
C ASN A 125 -9.15 11.01 6.41
N ASP A 126 -10.39 10.50 6.40
CA ASP A 126 -11.39 10.77 5.38
C ASP A 126 -11.79 12.26 5.36
N ALA A 127 -11.89 12.92 6.52
CA ALA A 127 -12.11 14.37 6.58
C ALA A 127 -10.92 15.19 6.05
N TYR A 128 -9.69 14.76 6.33
CA TYR A 128 -8.46 15.39 5.81
C TYR A 128 -8.31 15.19 4.28
N LEU A 129 -8.56 13.98 3.77
CA LEU A 129 -8.54 13.66 2.33
C LEU A 129 -9.63 14.42 1.56
N LYS A 130 -10.85 14.52 2.11
CA LYS A 130 -11.94 15.32 1.54
C LYS A 130 -11.64 16.82 1.55
N HIS A 131 -10.98 17.33 2.59
CA HIS A 131 -10.53 18.73 2.63
C HIS A 131 -9.50 19.04 1.54
N ASN A 132 -8.66 18.06 1.17
CA ASN A 132 -7.62 18.17 0.14
C ASN A 132 -8.08 17.69 -1.26
N GLN A 133 -9.38 17.71 -1.54
CA GLN A 133 -9.98 17.37 -2.86
C GLN A 133 -9.72 15.93 -3.35
N GLN A 134 -9.34 15.01 -2.46
CA GLN A 134 -9.35 13.56 -2.74
C GLN A 134 -10.73 13.02 -2.35
N GLU A 135 -11.76 13.27 -3.18
CA GLU A 135 -13.15 12.82 -2.89
C GLU A 135 -13.29 11.30 -2.70
N ASN A 136 -12.30 10.51 -3.12
CA ASN A 136 -12.29 9.04 -3.07
C ASN A 136 -11.35 8.46 -2.00
N GLY A 137 -11.33 9.04 -0.80
CA GLY A 137 -10.66 8.44 0.36
C GLY A 137 -10.96 6.94 0.50
N VAL A 138 -9.92 6.16 0.81
CA VAL A 138 -9.88 4.68 1.06
C VAL A 138 -10.47 3.79 -0.07
N ARG A 139 -11.13 4.32 -1.10
CA ARG A 139 -11.75 3.56 -2.20
C ARG A 139 -11.00 3.65 -3.53
N SER A 140 -9.85 4.32 -3.56
CA SER A 140 -9.13 4.64 -4.79
C SER A 140 -8.26 3.49 -5.34
N TYR A 141 -8.05 2.38 -4.61
CA TYR A 141 -7.14 1.27 -4.95
C TYR A 141 -7.21 0.66 -6.38
N GLY A 142 -8.21 1.01 -7.19
CA GLY A 142 -8.29 0.67 -8.61
C GLY A 142 -7.25 1.34 -9.50
N LEU A 143 -6.92 2.62 -9.27
CA LEU A 143 -6.11 3.36 -10.23
C LEU A 143 -4.66 2.89 -10.28
N MET A 144 -4.09 2.38 -9.17
CA MET A 144 -2.74 1.83 -9.18
C MET A 144 -2.61 0.65 -10.17
N VAL A 145 -3.60 -0.24 -10.23
CA VAL A 145 -3.57 -1.40 -11.15
C VAL A 145 -3.68 -0.93 -12.60
N ASP A 146 -4.51 0.07 -12.88
CA ASP A 146 -4.60 0.65 -14.22
C ASP A 146 -3.27 1.28 -14.65
N LEU A 147 -2.57 1.99 -13.74
CA LEU A 147 -1.24 2.55 -14.00
C LEU A 147 -0.20 1.45 -14.27
N LEU A 148 -0.24 0.34 -13.53
CA LEU A 148 0.63 -0.82 -13.78
C LEU A 148 0.38 -1.43 -15.16
N LEU A 149 -0.89 -1.62 -15.54
CA LEU A 149 -1.26 -2.15 -16.86
C LEU A 149 -0.80 -1.20 -17.98
N ALA A 150 -1.06 0.10 -17.84
CA ALA A 150 -0.65 1.12 -18.80
C ALA A 150 0.89 1.26 -18.90
N TRP A 151 1.64 0.92 -17.87
CA TRP A 151 3.10 0.93 -17.88
C TRP A 151 3.71 -0.29 -18.58
N HIS A 152 3.13 -1.48 -18.36
CA HIS A 152 3.72 -2.75 -18.83
C HIS A 152 3.18 -3.23 -20.19
N PHE A 153 2.02 -2.76 -20.64
CA PHE A 153 1.36 -3.23 -21.87
C PHE A 153 1.17 -2.14 -22.94
N GLN A 154 2.18 -1.27 -23.09
CA GLN A 154 2.24 -0.29 -24.20
C GLN A 154 2.62 -0.95 -25.53
#